data_AF-I3IV76-F1
#
_entry.id   AF-I3IV76-F1
#
_cell.length_a   1.000
_cell.length_b   1.000
_cell.length_c   1.000
_cell.angle_alpha   90.00
_cell.angle_beta   90.00
_cell.angle_gamma   90.00
#
_symmetry.space_group_name_H-M   'P 1'
#
loop_
_entity.id
_entity.type
_entity.pdbx_description
1 polymer ?
#
loop_
_entity_poly.entity_id
_entity_poly.type
_entity_poly.pdbx_seq_one_letter_code
_entity_poly.pdbx_strand_id
1 'polypeptide(L)'
;MVLMRTFLLLLLLDFFLVLFCAQKKTPMKSSHIASWPKCQQNTSVANIPGFQTLPQHIKDFLYYRHCRHFPMLLDVPDKCGGADKSGEVFLLLVIKSSPGNYERREVLRKTWGEERLHNGVWIRRIFISGTTDSGFEKERLNKLLELEQREHNDILQWDFSDTFYNLTLKQILFLEWMERNCPNARFLLNGDDDVFANTDNMVEYLQGLKDNDGRQHLFTGHLIQNVGPIRGNNSKYYIPVQVHEADSYPPYCGGAGYLLSHYTALVIYKMSKSINLLPIDDVYMGMCLAKAGLGPVSHMGFKTAGLYIPSKKADLYDPCYYKDFLLVHRFLPARMYFMWHKIHDPNLKCGDSSNH
;
A
#
# COMPACT_ATOMS: atom_id res chain seq x y z
N MET A 1 14.09 -38.07 -10.43
CA MET A 1 13.83 -37.49 -11.77
C MET A 1 12.46 -37.87 -12.37
N VAL A 2 11.50 -38.32 -11.54
CA VAL A 2 10.10 -38.60 -11.96
C VAL A 2 9.12 -37.57 -11.35
N LEU A 3 9.42 -37.00 -10.18
CA LEU A 3 8.61 -35.94 -9.55
C LEU A 3 8.56 -34.60 -10.33
N MET A 4 9.60 -34.27 -11.11
CA MET A 4 9.63 -33.03 -11.90
C MET A 4 8.77 -33.10 -13.17
N ARG A 5 8.42 -34.31 -13.63
CA ARG A 5 7.58 -34.50 -14.83
C ARG A 5 6.09 -34.46 -14.51
N THR A 6 5.69 -34.85 -13.31
CA THR A 6 4.29 -34.75 -12.84
C THR A 6 3.89 -33.31 -12.50
N PHE A 7 4.81 -32.47 -12.02
CA PHE A 7 4.55 -31.06 -11.73
C PHE A 7 4.31 -30.23 -13.00
N LEU A 8 5.00 -30.57 -14.10
CA LEU A 8 4.83 -29.89 -15.39
C LEU A 8 3.52 -30.30 -16.11
N LEU A 9 3.04 -31.54 -15.89
CA LEU A 9 1.78 -32.00 -16.46
C LEU A 9 0.55 -31.41 -15.78
N LEU A 10 0.61 -31.16 -14.46
CA LEU A 10 -0.47 -30.50 -13.72
C LEU A 10 -0.63 -29.02 -14.12
N LEU A 11 0.48 -28.30 -14.34
CA LEU A 11 0.46 -26.92 -14.85
C LEU A 11 -0.05 -26.80 -16.29
N LEU A 12 0.12 -27.84 -17.12
CA LEU A 12 -0.38 -27.86 -18.49
C LEU A 12 -1.87 -28.24 -18.58
N LEU A 13 -2.38 -29.08 -17.68
CA LEU A 13 -3.79 -29.50 -17.68
C LEU A 13 -4.73 -28.38 -17.20
N ASP A 14 -4.31 -27.54 -16.25
CA ASP A 14 -5.06 -26.34 -15.86
C ASP A 14 -5.11 -25.29 -16.98
N PHE A 15 -4.06 -25.21 -17.82
CA PHE A 15 -4.02 -24.31 -18.97
C PHE A 15 -5.03 -24.67 -20.06
N PHE A 16 -5.35 -25.96 -20.23
CA PHE A 16 -6.29 -26.43 -21.26
C PHE A 16 -7.77 -26.39 -20.81
N LEU A 17 -8.07 -26.52 -19.51
CA LEU A 17 -9.45 -26.38 -19.02
C LEU A 17 -9.95 -24.92 -19.01
N VAL A 18 -9.06 -23.95 -18.83
CA VAL A 18 -9.41 -22.52 -18.88
C VAL A 18 -9.79 -22.05 -20.29
N LEU A 19 -9.32 -22.74 -21.33
CA LEU A 19 -9.62 -22.40 -22.74
C LEU A 19 -11.07 -22.70 -23.18
N PHE A 20 -11.83 -23.54 -22.44
CA PHE A 20 -13.18 -23.97 -22.86
C PHE A 20 -14.35 -23.38 -22.07
N CYS A 21 -14.11 -22.46 -21.12
CA CYS A 21 -15.18 -21.75 -20.41
C CYS A 21 -15.05 -20.23 -20.47
N ALA A 22 -14.69 -19.68 -21.63
CA ALA A 22 -14.91 -18.27 -21.93
C ALA A 22 -16.38 -18.05 -22.35
N GLN A 23 -17.30 -18.06 -21.38
CA GLN A 23 -18.62 -17.49 -21.60
C GLN A 23 -18.45 -16.00 -21.90
N LYS A 24 -18.89 -15.58 -23.10
CA LYS A 24 -18.93 -14.18 -23.54
C LYS A 24 -19.72 -13.34 -22.54
N LYS A 25 -19.02 -12.74 -21.56
CA LYS A 25 -19.56 -11.59 -20.82
C LYS A 25 -19.56 -10.42 -21.79
N THR A 26 -20.74 -9.85 -21.98
CA THR A 26 -20.97 -8.60 -22.71
C THR A 26 -20.03 -7.52 -22.18
N PRO A 27 -19.43 -6.69 -23.05
CA PRO A 27 -18.53 -5.63 -22.60
C PRO A 27 -19.35 -4.64 -21.77
N MET A 28 -19.04 -4.57 -20.47
CA MET A 28 -19.55 -3.54 -19.59
C MET A 28 -19.05 -2.21 -20.16
N LYS A 29 -20.00 -1.34 -20.56
CA LYS A 29 -19.67 -0.01 -21.07
C LYS A 29 -18.90 0.75 -19.97
N SER A 30 -17.60 0.94 -20.20
CA SER A 30 -16.76 1.87 -19.44
C SER A 30 -17.43 3.24 -19.48
N SER A 31 -17.98 3.67 -18.35
CA SER A 31 -18.55 5.00 -18.21
C SER A 31 -17.47 5.93 -17.68
N HIS A 32 -17.17 6.96 -18.48
CA HIS A 32 -16.30 8.11 -18.17
C HIS A 32 -14.80 7.85 -18.02
N ILE A 33 -14.09 7.61 -19.13
CA ILE A 33 -12.69 8.06 -19.25
C ILE A 33 -12.73 9.58 -19.31
N ALA A 34 -12.74 10.26 -18.16
CA ALA A 34 -12.52 11.69 -18.12
C ALA A 34 -11.12 11.98 -18.67
N SER A 35 -11.03 12.53 -19.88
CA SER A 35 -9.76 12.94 -20.46
C SER A 35 -9.28 14.20 -19.75
N TRP A 36 -8.60 14.02 -18.62
CA TRP A 36 -7.92 15.13 -17.95
C TRP A 36 -6.80 15.63 -18.86
N PRO A 37 -6.64 16.94 -19.04
CA PRO A 37 -5.50 17.47 -19.76
C PRO A 37 -4.21 17.00 -19.08
N LYS A 38 -3.21 16.62 -19.88
CA LYS A 38 -1.90 16.22 -19.34
C LYS A 38 -1.36 17.32 -18.45
N CYS A 39 -0.91 16.96 -17.26
CA CYS A 39 -0.38 17.96 -16.33
C CYS A 39 0.81 18.68 -16.97
N GLN A 40 0.81 20.00 -16.89
CA GLN A 40 1.85 20.85 -17.47
C GLN A 40 2.92 21.16 -16.43
N GLN A 41 4.15 21.36 -16.89
CA GLN A 41 5.25 21.73 -16.02
C GLN A 41 5.04 23.17 -15.50
N ASN A 42 5.11 23.38 -14.18
CA ASN A 42 5.09 24.74 -13.63
C ASN A 42 6.49 25.36 -13.65
N THR A 43 6.85 26.05 -14.73
CA THR A 43 8.19 26.63 -14.89
C THR A 43 8.53 27.73 -13.90
N SER A 44 7.53 28.36 -13.25
CA SER A 44 7.77 29.42 -12.26
C SER A 44 8.57 28.96 -11.04
N VAL A 45 8.55 27.65 -10.71
CA VAL A 45 9.32 27.10 -9.58
C VAL A 45 10.84 27.19 -9.79
N ALA A 46 11.30 27.38 -11.04
CA ALA A 46 12.71 27.58 -11.34
C ALA A 46 13.26 28.88 -10.74
N ASN A 47 12.39 29.82 -10.36
CA ASN A 47 12.74 31.09 -9.71
C ASN A 47 12.96 30.95 -8.20
N ILE A 48 12.69 29.78 -7.60
CA ILE A 48 12.90 29.56 -6.17
C ILE A 48 14.41 29.64 -5.87
N PRO A 49 14.83 30.41 -4.83
CA PRO A 49 16.24 30.50 -4.44
C PRO A 49 16.86 29.12 -4.19
N GLY A 50 18.02 28.86 -4.82
CA GLY A 50 18.72 27.57 -4.71
C GLY A 50 18.11 26.42 -5.53
N PHE A 51 17.09 26.65 -6.36
CA PHE A 51 16.49 25.60 -7.20
C PHE A 51 17.52 24.92 -8.12
N GLN A 52 18.42 25.70 -8.72
CA GLN A 52 19.38 25.18 -9.71
C GLN A 52 20.38 24.18 -9.12
N THR A 53 20.65 24.24 -7.82
CA THR A 53 21.57 23.32 -7.13
C THR A 53 20.87 22.04 -6.65
N LEU A 54 19.55 21.91 -6.81
CA LEU A 54 18.80 20.74 -6.38
C LEU A 54 19.06 19.53 -7.31
N PRO A 55 19.05 18.29 -6.78
CA PRO A 55 19.04 17.08 -7.60
C PRO A 55 17.85 17.04 -8.57
N GLN A 56 18.02 16.38 -9.71
CA GLN A 56 17.00 16.36 -10.78
C GLN A 56 15.64 15.85 -10.29
N HIS A 57 15.61 14.76 -9.51
CA HIS A 57 14.36 14.22 -8.97
C HIS A 57 13.59 15.21 -8.06
N ILE A 58 14.31 16.09 -7.34
CA ILE A 58 13.68 17.17 -6.56
C ILE A 58 13.13 18.26 -7.47
N LYS A 59 13.89 18.63 -8.51
CA LYS A 59 13.44 19.61 -9.52
C LYS A 59 12.16 19.13 -10.19
N ASP A 60 12.14 17.87 -10.64
CA ASP A 60 10.97 17.23 -11.25
C ASP A 60 9.78 17.22 -10.27
N PHE A 61 10.01 16.83 -9.01
CA PHE A 61 8.98 16.89 -7.99
C PHE A 61 8.40 18.30 -7.83
N LEU A 62 9.23 19.33 -7.71
CA LEU A 62 8.76 20.72 -7.56
C LEU A 62 8.00 21.21 -8.80
N TYR A 63 8.48 20.89 -10.01
CA TYR A 63 7.83 21.25 -11.26
C TYR A 63 6.40 20.70 -11.37
N TYR A 64 6.19 19.47 -10.89
CA TYR A 64 4.92 18.75 -11.02
C TYR A 64 4.16 18.60 -9.68
N ARG A 65 4.60 19.26 -8.61
CA ARG A 65 4.01 19.18 -7.25
C ARG A 65 2.51 19.50 -7.19
N HIS A 66 2.04 20.29 -8.14
CA HIS A 66 0.65 20.73 -8.27
C HIS A 66 -0.24 19.73 -9.02
N CYS A 67 0.35 18.76 -9.71
CA CYS A 67 -0.36 17.74 -10.48
C CYS A 67 -1.00 16.72 -9.53
N ARG A 68 -2.33 16.60 -9.58
CA ARG A 68 -3.09 15.65 -8.75
C ARG A 68 -4.01 14.72 -9.52
N HIS A 69 -4.17 14.95 -10.82
CA HIS A 69 -5.05 14.16 -11.68
C HIS A 69 -4.22 13.47 -12.75
N PHE A 70 -4.41 12.17 -12.88
CA PHE A 70 -3.72 11.33 -13.86
C PHE A 70 -4.73 10.36 -14.47
N PRO A 71 -4.61 10.04 -15.78
CA PRO A 71 -5.45 9.03 -16.40
C PRO A 71 -5.35 7.70 -15.66
N MET A 72 -6.49 7.05 -15.45
CA MET A 72 -6.55 5.69 -14.92
C MET A 72 -6.36 4.70 -16.09
N LEU A 73 -5.42 3.77 -15.90
CA LEU A 73 -5.10 2.73 -16.87
C LEU A 73 -5.83 1.42 -16.55
N LEU A 74 -5.90 1.07 -15.26
CA LEU A 74 -6.59 -0.10 -14.74
C LEU A 74 -7.49 0.32 -13.57
N ASP A 75 -8.72 -0.17 -13.58
CA ASP A 75 -9.76 0.14 -12.59
C ASP A 75 -10.42 -1.14 -12.08
N VAL A 76 -10.97 -1.09 -10.86
CA VAL A 76 -11.72 -2.18 -10.21
C VAL A 76 -12.96 -1.65 -9.48
N PRO A 77 -13.90 -0.97 -10.18
CA PRO A 77 -14.99 -0.20 -9.53
C PRO A 77 -15.88 -1.05 -8.61
N ASP A 78 -16.02 -2.34 -8.92
CA ASP A 78 -16.85 -3.28 -8.16
C ASP A 78 -16.09 -4.01 -7.04
N LYS A 79 -14.84 -3.64 -6.73
CA LYS A 79 -14.01 -4.38 -5.73
C LYS A 79 -14.66 -4.43 -4.35
N CYS A 80 -15.37 -3.38 -3.95
CA CYS A 80 -16.12 -3.33 -2.70
C CYS A 80 -17.60 -3.75 -2.85
N GLY A 81 -17.96 -4.42 -3.97
CA GLY A 81 -19.35 -4.77 -4.30
C GLY A 81 -20.20 -3.57 -4.75
N GLY A 82 -19.55 -2.47 -5.14
CA GLY A 82 -20.19 -1.17 -5.40
C GLY A 82 -20.37 -0.33 -4.13
N ALA A 83 -20.83 0.91 -4.30
CA ALA A 83 -20.99 1.86 -3.19
C ALA A 83 -21.90 1.32 -2.07
N ASP A 84 -23.02 0.68 -2.43
CA ASP A 84 -24.04 0.20 -1.49
C ASP A 84 -23.58 -0.99 -0.65
N LYS A 85 -22.71 -1.87 -1.20
CA LYS A 85 -22.20 -3.06 -0.50
C LYS A 85 -20.84 -2.86 0.13
N SER A 86 -20.22 -1.70 -0.06
CA SER A 86 -18.89 -1.43 0.47
C SER A 86 -18.80 -1.54 2.00
N GLY A 87 -19.92 -1.44 2.73
CA GLY A 87 -20.00 -1.66 4.17
C GLY A 87 -19.78 -3.11 4.63
N GLU A 88 -19.83 -4.07 3.70
CA GLU A 88 -19.48 -5.47 3.94
C GLU A 88 -17.96 -5.66 4.06
N VAL A 89 -17.16 -4.76 3.47
CA VAL A 89 -15.70 -4.78 3.56
C VAL A 89 -15.28 -4.23 4.90
N PHE A 90 -14.86 -5.12 5.81
CA PHE A 90 -14.37 -4.72 7.12
C PHE A 90 -12.94 -4.18 7.06
N LEU A 91 -12.04 -4.91 6.39
CA LEU A 91 -10.66 -4.52 6.21
C LEU A 91 -10.29 -4.52 4.73
N LEU A 92 -9.99 -3.34 4.19
CA LEU A 92 -9.45 -3.18 2.85
C LEU A 92 -7.92 -3.07 2.92
N LEU A 93 -7.22 -4.06 2.38
CA LEU A 93 -5.77 -4.07 2.24
C LEU A 93 -5.39 -3.25 1.00
N VAL A 94 -4.75 -2.12 1.22
CA VAL A 94 -4.27 -1.20 0.18
C VAL A 94 -2.76 -1.31 0.13
N ILE A 95 -2.25 -1.93 -0.92
CA ILE A 95 -0.84 -2.35 -0.99
C ILE A 95 -0.14 -1.56 -2.09
N LYS A 96 0.85 -0.75 -1.69
CA LYS A 96 1.74 -0.04 -2.61
C LYS A 96 2.65 -1.05 -3.29
N SER A 97 2.54 -1.16 -4.61
CA SER A 97 3.40 -2.03 -5.43
C SER A 97 3.84 -1.31 -6.70
N SER A 98 4.97 -1.73 -7.27
CA SER A 98 5.48 -1.23 -8.55
C SER A 98 5.16 -2.22 -9.68
N PRO A 99 5.06 -1.80 -10.95
CA PRO A 99 4.67 -2.68 -12.05
C PRO A 99 5.46 -4.00 -12.14
N GLY A 100 6.79 -3.93 -11.96
CA GLY A 100 7.68 -5.10 -12.00
C GLY A 100 7.55 -6.10 -10.85
N ASN A 101 6.82 -5.78 -9.78
CA ASN A 101 6.74 -6.59 -8.56
C ASN A 101 5.68 -7.72 -8.62
N TYR A 102 5.53 -8.40 -9.76
CA TYR A 102 4.55 -9.48 -9.94
C TYR A 102 4.72 -10.59 -8.87
N GLU A 103 5.94 -11.07 -8.66
CA GLU A 103 6.21 -12.14 -7.67
C GLU A 103 5.78 -11.74 -6.25
N ARG A 104 6.00 -10.48 -5.87
CA ARG A 104 5.57 -9.96 -4.55
C ARG A 104 4.05 -10.01 -4.47
N ARG A 105 3.35 -9.40 -5.42
CA ARG A 105 1.88 -9.39 -5.45
C ARG A 105 1.32 -10.81 -5.39
N GLU A 106 1.88 -11.72 -6.17
CA GLU A 106 1.42 -13.12 -6.23
C GLU A 106 1.60 -13.87 -4.91
N VAL A 107 2.75 -13.70 -4.23
CA VAL A 107 2.91 -14.26 -2.88
C VAL A 107 1.92 -13.65 -1.91
N LEU A 108 1.62 -12.35 -2.00
CA LEU A 108 0.63 -11.72 -1.14
C LEU A 108 -0.78 -12.28 -1.35
N ARG A 109 -1.17 -12.60 -2.60
CA ARG A 109 -2.46 -13.26 -2.88
C ARG A 109 -2.61 -14.60 -2.18
N LYS A 110 -1.49 -15.34 -2.03
CA LYS A 110 -1.42 -16.69 -1.44
C LYS A 110 -1.09 -16.69 0.06
N THR A 111 -0.98 -15.51 0.68
CA THR A 111 -0.58 -15.36 2.08
C THR A 111 -1.48 -14.34 2.78
N TRP A 112 -0.91 -13.38 3.51
CA TRP A 112 -1.67 -12.46 4.34
C TRP A 112 -2.62 -11.55 3.56
N GLY A 113 -2.33 -11.34 2.27
CA GLY A 113 -3.15 -10.56 1.38
C GLY A 113 -4.41 -11.28 0.92
N GLU A 114 -4.55 -12.59 1.14
CA GLU A 114 -5.68 -13.41 0.69
C GLU A 114 -7.03 -12.77 1.03
N GLU A 115 -7.93 -12.69 0.04
CA GLU A 115 -9.28 -12.23 0.28
C GLU A 115 -10.11 -13.36 0.90
N ARG A 116 -10.53 -13.17 2.16
CA ARG A 116 -11.24 -14.22 2.91
C ARG A 116 -12.18 -13.63 3.94
N LEU A 117 -13.09 -14.47 4.42
CA LEU A 117 -13.83 -14.23 5.65
C LEU A 117 -12.96 -14.71 6.82
N HIS A 118 -12.69 -13.84 7.78
CA HIS A 118 -11.93 -14.17 8.99
C HIS A 118 -12.64 -13.56 10.20
N ASN A 119 -12.84 -14.34 11.28
CA ASN A 119 -13.60 -13.93 12.47
C ASN A 119 -14.93 -13.21 12.14
N GLY A 120 -15.66 -13.74 11.16
CA GLY A 120 -16.97 -13.23 10.74
C GLY A 120 -16.96 -11.95 9.90
N VAL A 121 -15.80 -11.44 9.50
CA VAL A 121 -15.67 -10.20 8.73
C VAL A 121 -14.85 -10.37 7.45
N TRP A 122 -15.16 -9.58 6.41
CA TRP A 122 -14.49 -9.68 5.10
C TRP A 122 -13.21 -8.86 5.03
N ILE A 123 -12.16 -9.51 4.53
CA ILE A 123 -10.90 -8.89 4.12
C ILE A 123 -10.86 -8.85 2.59
N ARG A 124 -10.62 -7.68 2.01
CA ARG A 124 -10.45 -7.46 0.56
C ARG A 124 -9.10 -6.82 0.27
N ARG A 125 -8.59 -6.99 -0.95
CA ARG A 125 -7.25 -6.51 -1.32
C ARG A 125 -7.28 -5.67 -2.60
N ILE A 126 -6.49 -4.61 -2.62
CA ILE A 126 -6.16 -3.80 -3.81
C ILE A 126 -4.67 -3.50 -3.82
N PHE A 127 -4.04 -3.69 -4.98
CA PHE A 127 -2.72 -3.15 -5.28
C PHE A 127 -2.86 -1.78 -5.97
N ILE A 128 -2.07 -0.80 -5.54
CA ILE A 128 -2.01 0.53 -6.16
C ILE A 128 -0.66 0.72 -6.84
N SER A 129 -0.69 1.11 -8.11
CA SER A 129 0.49 1.20 -8.98
C SER A 129 0.45 2.47 -9.85
N GLY A 130 1.63 2.97 -10.22
CA GLY A 130 1.80 3.89 -11.33
C GLY A 130 2.32 3.18 -12.58
N THR A 131 3.06 3.90 -13.41
CA THR A 131 3.85 3.38 -14.53
C THR A 131 5.34 3.54 -14.24
N THR A 132 6.19 2.68 -14.79
CA THR A 132 7.65 2.80 -14.64
C THR A 132 8.33 2.66 -16.01
N ASP A 133 9.61 2.99 -16.05
CA ASP A 133 10.45 2.98 -17.25
C ASP A 133 9.94 3.90 -18.37
N SER A 134 10.44 3.72 -19.59
CA SER A 134 10.09 4.51 -20.77
C SER A 134 10.12 3.65 -22.04
N GLY A 135 9.49 4.16 -23.11
CA GLY A 135 9.44 3.47 -24.40
C GLY A 135 8.90 2.04 -24.30
N PHE A 136 9.63 1.10 -24.90
CA PHE A 136 9.25 -0.32 -24.97
C PHE A 136 9.07 -0.97 -23.59
N GLU A 137 9.93 -0.68 -22.60
CA GLU A 137 9.82 -1.30 -21.28
C GLU A 137 8.57 -0.85 -20.52
N LYS A 138 8.19 0.43 -20.64
CA LYS A 138 6.93 0.94 -20.08
C LYS A 138 5.73 0.23 -20.70
N GLU A 139 5.72 0.07 -22.02
CA GLU A 139 4.66 -0.64 -22.74
C GLU A 139 4.59 -2.11 -22.31
N ARG A 140 5.73 -2.79 -22.23
CA ARG A 140 5.84 -4.19 -21.78
C ARG A 140 5.28 -4.38 -20.37
N LEU A 141 5.69 -3.54 -19.41
CA LEU A 141 5.23 -3.66 -18.02
C LEU A 141 3.74 -3.34 -17.86
N ASN A 142 3.23 -2.33 -18.58
CA ASN A 142 1.80 -2.05 -18.60
C ASN A 142 1.01 -3.24 -19.19
N LYS A 143 1.53 -3.88 -20.25
CA LYS A 143 0.90 -5.07 -20.82
C LYS A 143 0.88 -6.25 -19.86
N LEU A 144 1.95 -6.47 -19.11
CA LEU A 144 2.01 -7.52 -18.08
C LEU A 144 1.01 -7.26 -16.96
N LEU A 145 0.89 -6.02 -16.48
CA LEU A 145 -0.14 -5.63 -15.50
C LEU A 145 -1.56 -5.80 -16.04
N GLU A 146 -1.83 -5.47 -17.31
CA GLU A 146 -3.12 -5.73 -17.94
C GLU A 146 -3.50 -7.22 -17.94
N LEU A 147 -2.53 -8.10 -18.20
CA LEU A 147 -2.74 -9.55 -18.18
C LEU A 147 -3.01 -10.04 -16.76
N GLU A 148 -2.21 -9.61 -15.78
CA GLU A 148 -2.41 -9.90 -14.36
C GLU A 148 -3.78 -9.41 -13.88
N GLN A 149 -4.19 -8.21 -14.31
CA GLN A 149 -5.48 -7.63 -13.95
C GLN A 149 -6.66 -8.43 -14.49
N ARG A 150 -6.55 -9.03 -15.69
CA ARG A 150 -7.61 -9.91 -16.23
C ARG A 150 -7.80 -11.17 -15.40
N GLU A 151 -6.73 -11.65 -14.76
CA GLU A 151 -6.76 -12.85 -13.94
C GLU A 151 -7.26 -12.56 -12.53
N HIS A 152 -6.76 -11.50 -11.89
CA HIS A 152 -6.97 -11.26 -10.46
C HIS A 152 -7.92 -10.11 -10.13
N ASN A 153 -8.15 -9.18 -11.06
CA ASN A 153 -9.03 -8.02 -10.90
C ASN A 153 -8.82 -7.27 -9.56
N ASP A 154 -7.56 -6.98 -9.23
CA ASP A 154 -7.15 -6.43 -7.94
C ASP A 154 -6.11 -5.29 -8.02
N ILE A 155 -5.92 -4.70 -9.19
CA ILE A 155 -4.94 -3.64 -9.43
C ILE A 155 -5.64 -2.34 -9.85
N LEU A 156 -5.33 -1.25 -9.15
CA LEU A 156 -5.56 0.11 -9.58
C LEU A 156 -4.28 0.70 -10.14
N GLN A 157 -4.35 1.24 -11.36
CA GLN A 157 -3.19 1.83 -12.01
C GLN A 157 -3.50 3.20 -12.60
N TRP A 158 -2.61 4.17 -12.37
CA TRP A 158 -2.66 5.51 -12.97
C TRP A 158 -1.41 5.81 -13.79
N ASP A 159 -1.54 6.66 -14.81
CA ASP A 159 -0.43 7.05 -15.71
C ASP A 159 0.46 8.16 -15.12
N PHE A 160 1.04 7.91 -13.94
CA PHE A 160 2.13 8.73 -13.37
C PHE A 160 3.40 7.90 -13.23
N SER A 161 4.55 8.55 -13.07
CA SER A 161 5.82 7.85 -12.84
C SER A 161 5.90 7.33 -11.40
N ASP A 162 5.93 6.01 -11.26
CA ASP A 162 5.94 5.31 -9.98
C ASP A 162 7.33 5.34 -9.34
N THR A 163 7.61 6.42 -8.62
CA THR A 163 8.87 6.63 -7.92
C THR A 163 8.63 6.83 -6.44
N PHE A 164 9.69 6.69 -5.64
CA PHE A 164 9.65 6.98 -4.20
C PHE A 164 9.08 8.38 -3.89
N TYR A 165 9.43 9.39 -4.69
CA TYR A 165 8.99 10.77 -4.48
C TYR A 165 7.52 11.02 -4.89
N ASN A 166 6.89 10.07 -5.57
CA ASN A 166 5.49 10.11 -5.98
C ASN A 166 4.60 9.16 -5.16
N LEU A 167 5.10 8.54 -4.08
CA LEU A 167 4.28 7.69 -3.20
C LEU A 167 3.09 8.45 -2.62
N THR A 168 3.28 9.73 -2.26
CA THR A 168 2.19 10.59 -1.77
C THR A 168 1.09 10.78 -2.81
N LEU A 169 1.48 10.99 -4.07
CA LEU A 169 0.53 11.12 -5.17
C LEU A 169 -0.24 9.79 -5.35
N LYS A 170 0.47 8.66 -5.34
CA LYS A 170 -0.13 7.31 -5.40
C LYS A 170 -1.21 7.15 -4.32
N GLN A 171 -0.91 7.58 -3.09
CA GLN A 171 -1.86 7.46 -1.99
C GLN A 171 -3.09 8.35 -2.15
N ILE A 172 -2.92 9.60 -2.59
CA ILE A 172 -4.04 10.53 -2.79
C ILE A 172 -4.96 10.07 -3.92
N LEU A 173 -4.39 9.57 -5.02
CA LEU A 173 -5.17 9.00 -6.13
C LEU A 173 -6.01 7.82 -5.67
N PHE A 174 -5.45 6.95 -4.82
CA PHE A 174 -6.22 5.89 -4.18
C PHE A 174 -7.35 6.43 -3.29
N LEU A 175 -7.07 7.42 -2.45
CA LEU A 175 -8.09 7.99 -1.55
C LEU A 175 -9.25 8.65 -2.33
N GLU A 176 -8.95 9.31 -3.45
CA GLU A 176 -9.96 9.84 -4.38
C GLU A 176 -10.81 8.72 -5.00
N TRP A 177 -10.17 7.62 -5.39
CA TRP A 177 -10.88 6.46 -5.93
C TRP A 177 -11.76 5.80 -4.87
N MET A 178 -11.26 5.69 -3.64
CA MET A 178 -11.97 5.09 -2.52
C MET A 178 -13.24 5.86 -2.15
N GLU A 179 -13.18 7.20 -2.15
CA GLU A 179 -14.35 8.06 -1.87
C GLU A 179 -15.55 7.71 -2.77
N ARG A 180 -15.29 7.26 -4.00
CA ARG A 180 -16.33 6.90 -4.98
C ARG A 180 -16.72 5.42 -4.94
N ASN A 181 -15.74 4.52 -4.86
CA ASN A 181 -15.94 3.09 -5.12
C ASN A 181 -16.03 2.23 -3.84
N CYS A 182 -15.47 2.71 -2.72
CA CYS A 182 -15.49 2.02 -1.43
C CYS A 182 -15.89 2.97 -0.27
N PRO A 183 -17.01 3.73 -0.39
CA PRO A 183 -17.36 4.78 0.56
C PRO A 183 -17.77 4.28 1.96
N ASN A 184 -17.96 2.97 2.17
CA ASN A 184 -18.34 2.42 3.47
C ASN A 184 -17.41 1.31 3.99
N ALA A 185 -16.27 1.06 3.31
CA ALA A 185 -15.29 0.10 3.80
C ALA A 185 -14.71 0.56 5.14
N ARG A 186 -14.81 -0.24 6.21
CA ARG A 186 -14.70 0.24 7.60
C ARG A 186 -13.28 0.63 8.01
N PHE A 187 -12.33 -0.24 7.72
CA PHE A 187 -10.93 -0.07 8.05
C PHE A 187 -10.05 -0.36 6.84
N LEU A 188 -8.85 0.20 6.88
CA LEU A 188 -7.85 0.06 5.85
C LEU A 188 -6.54 -0.32 6.50
N LEU A 189 -5.81 -1.22 5.84
CA LEU A 189 -4.37 -1.31 5.97
C LEU A 189 -3.79 -0.58 4.77
N ASN A 190 -2.96 0.44 5.02
CA ASN A 190 -2.04 0.90 3.99
C ASN A 190 -0.66 0.29 4.27
N GLY A 191 -0.05 -0.36 3.28
CA GLY A 191 1.25 -1.00 3.47
C GLY A 191 2.05 -1.18 2.18
N ASP A 192 3.33 -1.50 2.35
CA ASP A 192 4.23 -1.82 1.26
C ASP A 192 4.15 -3.32 0.87
N ASP A 193 4.54 -3.67 -0.36
CA ASP A 193 4.56 -5.07 -0.84
C ASP A 193 5.75 -5.91 -0.31
N ASP A 194 6.51 -5.38 0.65
CA ASP A 194 7.66 -6.02 1.28
C ASP A 194 7.51 -6.22 2.80
N VAL A 195 6.28 -6.17 3.32
CA VAL A 195 5.97 -6.41 4.73
C VAL A 195 5.34 -7.77 4.97
N PHE A 196 5.56 -8.30 6.17
CA PHE A 196 4.72 -9.35 6.72
C PHE A 196 3.62 -8.69 7.56
N ALA A 197 2.35 -8.79 7.12
CA ALA A 197 1.20 -8.30 7.86
C ALA A 197 0.40 -9.48 8.42
N ASN A 198 0.24 -9.59 9.74
CA ASN A 198 -0.64 -10.59 10.31
C ASN A 198 -2.08 -10.07 10.28
N THR A 199 -2.80 -10.37 9.18
CA THR A 199 -4.16 -9.87 8.98
C THR A 199 -5.18 -10.49 9.94
N ASP A 200 -4.89 -11.63 10.56
CA ASP A 200 -5.71 -12.22 11.62
C ASP A 200 -5.67 -11.34 12.87
N ASN A 201 -4.46 -11.05 13.36
CA ASN A 201 -4.28 -10.16 14.53
C ASN A 201 -4.82 -8.75 14.28
N MET A 202 -4.73 -8.24 13.04
CA MET A 202 -5.30 -6.94 12.69
C MET A 202 -6.83 -6.95 12.84
N VAL A 203 -7.51 -8.00 12.40
CA VAL A 203 -8.96 -8.13 12.57
C VAL A 203 -9.32 -8.17 14.04
N GLU A 204 -8.62 -8.98 14.85
CA GLU A 204 -8.86 -9.07 16.30
C GLU A 204 -8.66 -7.72 16.99
N TYR A 205 -7.57 -7.02 16.68
CA TYR A 205 -7.30 -5.68 17.20
C TYR A 205 -8.42 -4.69 16.86
N LEU A 206 -8.85 -4.66 15.60
CA LEU A 206 -9.89 -3.73 15.13
C LEU A 206 -11.26 -4.05 15.71
N GLN A 207 -11.63 -5.33 15.84
CA GLN A 207 -12.89 -5.74 16.50
C GLN A 207 -12.87 -5.42 18.01
N GLY A 208 -11.70 -5.37 18.64
CA GLY A 208 -11.52 -4.97 20.04
C GLY A 208 -11.70 -3.47 20.30
N LEU A 209 -11.72 -2.62 19.25
CA LEU A 209 -11.93 -1.18 19.40
C LEU A 209 -13.39 -0.88 19.76
N LYS A 210 -13.65 -0.62 21.04
CA LYS A 210 -14.99 -0.23 21.51
C LYS A 210 -15.48 1.01 20.77
N ASP A 211 -16.72 0.96 20.34
CA ASP A 211 -17.47 2.03 19.65
C ASP A 211 -16.92 2.49 18.29
N ASN A 212 -15.78 1.99 17.82
CA ASN A 212 -15.25 2.36 16.50
C ASN A 212 -15.61 1.32 15.45
N ASP A 213 -16.61 1.61 14.62
CA ASP A 213 -17.00 0.79 13.47
C ASP A 213 -16.42 1.30 12.13
N GLY A 214 -15.37 2.13 12.20
CA GLY A 214 -14.77 2.81 11.05
C GLY A 214 -15.22 4.27 10.90
N ARG A 215 -16.23 4.71 11.65
CA ARG A 215 -16.75 6.10 11.59
C ARG A 215 -16.07 7.08 12.55
N GLN A 216 -15.19 6.59 13.41
CA GLN A 216 -14.42 7.42 14.34
C GLN A 216 -12.95 7.44 13.94
N HIS A 217 -12.20 8.44 14.44
CA HIS A 217 -10.78 8.55 14.13
C HIS A 217 -10.00 7.31 14.60
N LEU A 218 -9.22 6.75 13.68
CA LEU A 218 -8.20 5.74 13.93
C LEU A 218 -7.10 5.96 12.91
N PHE A 219 -5.89 6.15 13.39
CA PHE A 219 -4.68 6.09 12.59
C PHE A 219 -3.57 5.53 13.49
N THR A 220 -3.19 4.28 13.27
CA THR A 220 -2.31 3.56 14.20
C THR A 220 -1.23 2.78 13.48
N GLY A 221 -0.04 2.78 14.06
CA GLY A 221 1.16 2.22 13.45
C GLY A 221 2.38 2.43 14.32
N HIS A 222 3.57 2.35 13.72
CA HIS A 222 4.80 2.73 14.41
C HIS A 222 4.94 4.26 14.41
N LEU A 223 4.60 4.88 15.54
CA LEU A 223 4.62 6.33 15.72
C LEU A 223 6.05 6.89 15.71
N ILE A 224 6.28 7.89 14.87
CA ILE A 224 7.52 8.66 14.78
C ILE A 224 7.20 10.11 15.14
N GLN A 225 7.98 10.68 16.07
CA GLN A 225 7.80 12.02 16.61
C GLN A 225 9.15 12.68 16.85
N ASN A 226 9.15 14.01 16.99
CA ASN A 226 10.36 14.81 17.29
C ASN A 226 11.47 14.63 16.25
N VAL A 227 11.09 14.46 14.99
CA VAL A 227 12.00 14.36 13.84
C VAL A 227 11.70 15.45 12.82
N GLY A 228 12.66 15.67 11.92
CA GLY A 228 12.57 16.66 10.86
C GLY A 228 13.09 16.17 9.51
N PRO A 229 13.03 17.02 8.48
CA PRO A 229 13.58 16.72 7.17
C PRO A 229 15.07 16.39 7.20
N ILE A 230 15.49 15.32 6.53
CA ILE A 230 16.92 15.07 6.31
C ILE A 230 17.41 16.03 5.21
N ARG A 231 18.33 16.94 5.56
CA ARG A 231 18.86 17.96 4.63
C ARG A 231 20.08 17.50 3.82
N GLY A 232 20.61 16.30 4.08
CA GLY A 232 21.72 15.72 3.32
C GLY A 232 21.22 15.02 2.05
N ASN A 233 21.71 15.44 0.88
CA ASN A 233 21.30 14.92 -0.44
C ASN A 233 21.68 13.45 -0.70
N ASN A 234 22.56 12.86 0.10
CA ASN A 234 22.94 11.44 0.02
C ASN A 234 21.88 10.50 0.61
N SER A 235 20.88 11.04 1.30
CA SER A 235 19.80 10.24 1.88
C SER A 235 18.67 10.00 0.87
N LYS A 236 18.13 8.78 0.84
CA LYS A 236 16.86 8.49 0.15
C LYS A 236 15.71 9.40 0.61
N TYR A 237 15.75 9.81 1.89
CA TYR A 237 14.75 10.66 2.53
C TYR A 237 15.14 12.15 2.53
N TYR A 238 16.01 12.57 1.59
CA TYR A 238 16.43 13.95 1.44
C TYR A 238 15.26 14.88 1.12
N ILE A 239 15.06 15.92 1.94
CA ILE A 239 14.01 16.93 1.74
C ILE A 239 14.62 18.32 1.94
N PRO A 240 14.86 19.07 0.83
CA PRO A 240 15.41 20.42 0.91
C PRO A 240 14.41 21.44 1.45
N VAL A 241 14.92 22.59 1.88
CA VAL A 241 14.11 23.72 2.39
C VAL A 241 13.10 24.22 1.35
N GLN A 242 13.44 24.16 0.06
CA GLN A 242 12.56 24.52 -1.06
C GLN A 242 11.32 23.62 -1.18
N VAL A 243 11.38 22.40 -0.64
CA VAL A 243 10.25 21.47 -0.61
C VAL A 243 9.44 21.65 0.68
N HIS A 244 10.13 21.73 1.81
CA HIS A 244 9.55 21.90 3.14
C HIS A 244 10.47 22.75 4.02
N GLU A 245 10.04 23.97 4.30
CA GLU A 245 10.85 24.98 4.99
C GLU A 245 11.06 24.63 6.47
N ALA A 246 10.02 24.18 7.16
CA ALA A 246 10.10 23.88 8.58
C ALA A 246 11.08 22.75 8.89
N ASP A 247 11.77 22.84 10.02
CA ASP A 247 12.77 21.84 10.45
C ASP A 247 12.18 20.68 11.26
N SER A 248 10.86 20.63 11.39
CA SER A 248 10.14 19.57 12.09
C SER A 248 8.98 19.05 11.26
N TYR A 249 8.69 17.76 11.43
CA TYR A 249 7.47 17.13 10.96
C TYR A 249 6.44 16.99 12.08
N PRO A 250 5.12 17.01 11.76
CA PRO A 250 4.11 16.57 12.70
C PRO A 250 4.28 15.06 12.98
N PRO A 251 3.73 14.54 14.09
CA PRO A 251 3.67 13.10 14.34
C PRO A 251 3.08 12.32 13.17
N TYR A 252 3.69 11.18 12.82
CA TYR A 252 3.24 10.30 11.74
C TYR A 252 3.56 8.82 12.04
N CYS A 253 2.93 7.88 11.34
CA CYS A 253 3.29 6.45 11.43
C CYS A 253 4.24 6.07 10.29
N GLY A 254 5.31 5.32 10.55
CA GLY A 254 6.29 4.94 9.51
C GLY A 254 5.74 4.03 8.38
N GLY A 255 6.38 4.09 7.21
CA GLY A 255 5.75 3.72 5.92
C GLY A 255 5.63 2.27 5.51
N ALA A 256 6.22 1.35 6.26
CA ALA A 256 5.97 -0.07 6.01
C ALA A 256 4.47 -0.40 6.09
N GLY A 257 3.75 0.27 7.01
CA GLY A 257 2.30 0.31 6.98
C GLY A 257 1.66 0.82 8.26
N TYR A 258 0.37 1.13 8.16
CA TYR A 258 -0.48 1.62 9.24
C TYR A 258 -1.94 1.22 9.00
N LEU A 259 -2.68 1.08 10.09
CA LEU A 259 -4.13 0.90 10.06
C LEU A 259 -4.83 2.26 10.20
N LEU A 260 -5.90 2.44 9.45
CA LEU A 260 -6.74 3.63 9.55
C LEU A 260 -8.21 3.31 9.37
N SER A 261 -9.08 4.11 9.98
CA SER A 261 -10.52 4.03 9.74
C SER A 261 -10.94 4.72 8.45
N HIS A 262 -12.11 4.34 7.93
CA HIS A 262 -12.77 5.02 6.84
C HIS A 262 -12.84 6.54 7.04
N TYR A 263 -13.34 6.95 8.22
CA TYR A 263 -13.45 8.35 8.59
C TYR A 263 -12.12 9.08 8.41
N THR A 264 -11.04 8.47 8.89
CA THR A 264 -9.71 9.08 8.84
C THR A 264 -9.19 9.17 7.41
N ALA A 265 -9.42 8.15 6.58
CA ALA A 265 -9.07 8.17 5.16
C ALA A 265 -9.74 9.34 4.42
N LEU A 266 -11.05 9.58 4.66
CA LEU A 266 -11.77 10.70 4.08
C LEU A 266 -11.26 12.06 4.58
N VAL A 267 -10.93 12.17 5.88
CA VAL A 267 -10.36 13.40 6.44
C VAL A 267 -9.01 13.71 5.77
N ILE A 268 -8.14 12.71 5.63
CA ILE A 268 -6.85 12.87 4.95
C ILE A 268 -7.06 13.35 3.52
N TYR A 269 -7.96 12.71 2.76
CA TYR A 269 -8.25 13.11 1.39
C TYR A 269 -8.74 14.56 1.31
N LYS A 270 -9.69 14.96 2.15
CA LYS A 270 -10.21 16.33 2.23
C LYS A 270 -9.10 17.34 2.54
N MET A 271 -8.23 17.05 3.50
CA MET A 271 -7.11 17.94 3.85
C MET A 271 -6.06 18.01 2.75
N SER A 272 -5.79 16.90 2.05
CA SER A 272 -4.78 16.83 0.99
C SER A 272 -5.02 17.82 -0.15
N LYS A 273 -6.29 18.19 -0.40
CA LYS A 273 -6.69 19.19 -1.42
C LYS A 273 -6.08 20.57 -1.16
N SER A 274 -5.67 20.85 0.07
CA SER A 274 -5.18 22.16 0.52
C SER A 274 -3.75 22.13 1.10
N ILE A 275 -3.06 20.99 0.99
CA ILE A 275 -1.67 20.83 1.46
C ILE A 275 -0.81 20.45 0.26
N ASN A 276 0.22 21.24 -0.02
CA ASN A 276 1.17 20.94 -1.08
C ASN A 276 1.83 19.58 -0.85
N LEU A 277 1.90 18.74 -1.89
CA LEU A 277 2.47 17.39 -1.79
C LEU A 277 3.84 17.41 -1.12
N LEU A 278 4.14 16.41 -0.31
CA LEU A 278 5.48 16.16 0.23
C LEU A 278 5.93 14.81 -0.32
N PRO A 279 7.20 14.60 -0.71
CA PRO A 279 7.65 13.32 -1.26
C PRO A 279 7.56 12.13 -0.30
N ILE A 280 7.61 12.37 1.01
CA ILE A 280 7.51 11.33 2.04
C ILE A 280 6.02 11.14 2.36
N ASP A 281 5.43 10.06 1.87
CA ASP A 281 3.99 9.76 1.95
C ASP A 281 3.47 9.70 3.37
N ASP A 282 4.21 9.05 4.26
CA ASP A 282 3.78 8.91 5.66
C ASP A 282 3.74 10.23 6.40
N VAL A 283 4.78 11.06 6.19
CA VAL A 283 4.84 12.40 6.76
C VAL A 283 3.69 13.23 6.20
N TYR A 284 3.37 13.10 4.91
CA TYR A 284 2.23 13.79 4.31
C TYR A 284 0.90 13.37 4.93
N MET A 285 0.71 12.10 5.28
CA MET A 285 -0.48 11.67 6.04
C MET A 285 -0.52 12.35 7.42
N GLY A 286 0.61 12.39 8.12
CA GLY A 286 0.73 13.13 9.39
C GLY A 286 0.42 14.62 9.27
N MET A 287 0.84 15.27 8.18
CA MET A 287 0.49 16.67 7.88
C MET A 287 -1.00 16.85 7.67
N CYS A 288 -1.66 15.92 6.96
CA CYS A 288 -3.10 15.96 6.77
C CYS A 288 -3.86 15.78 8.08
N LEU A 289 -3.43 14.85 8.95
CA LEU A 289 -4.01 14.66 10.29
C LEU A 289 -3.84 15.91 11.15
N ALA A 290 -2.63 16.45 11.23
CA ALA A 290 -2.34 17.65 12.02
C ALA A 290 -3.18 18.86 11.57
N LYS A 291 -3.38 19.04 10.25
CA LYS A 291 -4.26 20.08 9.72
C LYS A 291 -5.72 19.91 10.14
N ALA A 292 -6.18 18.67 10.30
CA ALA A 292 -7.52 18.34 10.79
C ALA A 292 -7.65 18.39 12.33
N GLY A 293 -6.57 18.71 13.06
CA GLY A 293 -6.56 18.62 14.53
C GLY A 293 -6.56 17.18 15.06
N LEU A 294 -6.17 16.22 14.24
CA LEU A 294 -6.07 14.79 14.56
C LEU A 294 -4.61 14.37 14.69
N GLY A 295 -4.37 13.20 15.29
CA GLY A 295 -3.01 12.69 15.49
C GLY A 295 -2.95 11.17 15.46
N PRO A 296 -1.84 10.60 14.96
CA PRO A 296 -1.62 9.16 15.00
C PRO A 296 -1.44 8.63 16.43
N VAL A 297 -1.76 7.35 16.61
CA VAL A 297 -1.55 6.59 17.85
C VAL A 297 -0.48 5.53 17.63
N SER A 298 0.40 5.34 18.62
CA SER A 298 1.41 4.29 18.57
C SER A 298 0.81 2.92 18.86
N HIS A 299 1.25 1.90 18.12
CA HIS A 299 0.93 0.51 18.42
C HIS A 299 2.17 -0.38 18.33
N MET A 300 2.50 -1.05 19.44
CA MET A 300 3.74 -1.84 19.57
C MET A 300 3.84 -3.02 18.59
N GLY A 301 2.69 -3.47 18.07
CA GLY A 301 2.57 -4.49 17.04
C GLY A 301 3.15 -4.12 15.67
N PHE A 302 3.47 -2.85 15.42
CA PHE A 302 4.09 -2.40 14.16
C PHE A 302 5.60 -2.24 14.31
N LYS A 303 6.35 -2.96 13.49
CA LYS A 303 7.82 -3.03 13.52
C LYS A 303 8.41 -2.67 12.16
N THR A 304 8.48 -1.36 11.89
CA THR A 304 8.94 -0.84 10.59
C THR A 304 10.46 -0.89 10.39
N ALA A 305 11.22 -1.17 11.46
CA ALA A 305 12.67 -1.39 11.42
C ALA A 305 13.05 -2.87 11.56
N GLY A 306 12.07 -3.77 11.45
CA GLY A 306 12.23 -5.20 11.74
C GLY A 306 12.22 -5.52 13.23
N LEU A 307 12.41 -6.81 13.53
CA LEU A 307 12.54 -7.31 14.89
C LEU A 307 13.98 -7.28 15.32
N TYR A 308 14.22 -6.72 16.51
CA TYR A 308 15.48 -6.91 17.21
C TYR A 308 15.43 -8.27 17.91
N ILE A 309 16.19 -9.23 17.40
CA ILE A 309 16.34 -10.55 18.01
C ILE A 309 17.68 -10.55 18.76
N PRO A 310 17.70 -10.57 20.12
CA PRO A 310 18.90 -10.29 20.92
C PRO A 310 20.03 -11.30 20.75
N SER A 311 19.73 -12.52 20.31
CA SER A 311 20.70 -13.61 20.20
C SER A 311 21.10 -13.88 18.76
N LYS A 312 22.40 -13.83 18.47
CA LYS A 312 22.98 -14.28 17.19
C LYS A 312 22.81 -15.78 16.93
N LYS A 313 22.42 -16.55 17.95
CA LYS A 313 22.15 -18.00 17.86
C LYS A 313 20.67 -18.30 17.67
N ALA A 314 19.78 -17.31 17.80
CA ALA A 314 18.36 -17.52 17.58
C ALA A 314 18.07 -17.67 16.09
N ASP A 315 17.14 -18.55 15.77
CA ASP A 315 16.64 -18.69 14.41
C ASP A 315 15.79 -17.46 14.06
N LEU A 316 16.27 -16.62 13.15
CA LEU A 316 15.54 -15.45 12.64
C LEU A 316 14.28 -15.86 11.85
N TYR A 317 14.10 -17.15 11.57
CA TYR A 317 12.92 -17.72 10.92
C TYR A 317 11.98 -18.43 11.90
N ASP A 318 12.23 -18.33 13.21
CA ASP A 318 11.30 -18.86 14.20
C ASP A 318 9.97 -18.07 14.12
N PRO A 319 8.87 -18.74 13.74
CA PRO A 319 7.56 -18.09 13.59
C PRO A 319 7.02 -17.51 14.89
N CYS A 320 7.49 -17.96 16.06
CA CYS A 320 7.03 -17.45 17.34
C CYS A 320 7.41 -15.98 17.57
N TYR A 321 8.50 -15.50 16.96
CA TYR A 321 8.82 -14.07 17.02
C TYR A 321 7.86 -13.20 16.22
N TYR A 322 7.16 -13.75 15.23
CA TYR A 322 6.32 -12.98 14.31
C TYR A 322 4.83 -13.10 14.61
N LYS A 323 4.44 -14.13 15.36
CA LYS A 323 3.05 -14.52 15.62
C LYS A 323 2.20 -13.39 16.20
N ASP A 324 2.73 -12.64 17.17
CA ASP A 324 1.95 -11.66 17.94
C ASP A 324 2.03 -10.23 17.38
N PHE A 325 2.82 -9.99 16.33
CA PHE A 325 2.93 -8.68 15.70
C PHE A 325 1.79 -8.45 14.70
N LEU A 326 1.47 -7.18 14.46
CA LEU A 326 0.54 -6.80 13.39
C LEU A 326 1.29 -6.67 12.06
N LEU A 327 2.45 -6.01 12.06
CA LEU A 327 3.21 -5.77 10.84
C LEU A 327 4.71 -5.71 11.11
N VAL A 328 5.49 -6.39 10.28
CA VAL A 328 6.96 -6.39 10.37
C VAL A 328 7.59 -6.14 9.00
N HIS A 329 8.48 -5.15 8.93
CA HIS A 329 9.32 -4.87 7.77
C HIS A 329 10.72 -5.49 7.95
N ARG A 330 11.38 -6.11 6.97
CA ARG A 330 10.98 -6.42 5.59
C ARG A 330 11.06 -7.91 5.34
N PHE A 331 10.29 -8.37 4.36
CA PHE A 331 10.23 -9.75 3.92
C PHE A 331 10.46 -9.86 2.42
N LEU A 332 11.24 -10.87 2.05
CA LEU A 332 11.35 -11.35 0.67
C LEU A 332 10.19 -12.31 0.38
N PRO A 333 9.76 -12.48 -0.89
CA PRO A 333 8.61 -13.31 -1.25
C PRO A 333 8.66 -14.73 -0.66
N ALA A 334 9.76 -15.47 -0.85
CA ALA A 334 9.90 -16.83 -0.32
C ALA A 334 9.81 -16.87 1.22
N ARG A 335 10.42 -15.91 1.91
CA ARG A 335 10.38 -15.81 3.38
C ARG A 335 8.97 -15.51 3.87
N MET A 336 8.25 -14.63 3.18
CA MET A 336 6.88 -14.27 3.49
C MET A 336 5.95 -15.47 3.37
N TYR A 337 6.06 -16.21 2.26
CA TYR A 337 5.32 -17.45 2.06
C TYR A 337 5.59 -18.46 3.17
N PHE A 338 6.86 -18.74 3.45
CA PHE A 338 7.24 -19.68 4.51
C PHE A 338 6.71 -19.24 5.88
N MET A 339 6.93 -17.98 6.25
CA MET A 339 6.54 -17.44 7.56
C MET A 339 5.03 -17.50 7.76
N TRP A 340 4.24 -17.10 6.76
CA TRP A 340 2.78 -17.15 6.82
C TRP A 340 2.28 -18.56 7.11
N HIS A 341 2.79 -19.57 6.40
CA HIS A 341 2.36 -20.95 6.62
C HIS A 341 2.84 -21.50 7.98
N LYS A 342 4.00 -21.05 8.46
CA LYS A 342 4.54 -21.50 9.74
C LYS A 342 3.79 -20.94 10.94
N ILE A 343 3.39 -19.67 10.92
CA ILE A 343 2.60 -19.09 12.04
C ILE A 343 1.19 -19.70 12.14
N HIS A 344 0.66 -20.25 11.03
CA HIS A 344 -0.64 -20.93 10.98
C HIS A 344 -0.53 -22.46 11.13
N ASP A 345 0.66 -23.02 11.39
CA ASP A 345 0.80 -24.46 11.66
C ASP A 345 0.12 -24.78 13.01
N PRO A 346 -0.92 -25.63 13.05
CA PRO A 346 -1.60 -25.97 14.30
C PRO A 346 -0.69 -26.69 15.31
N ASN A 347 0.44 -27.22 14.85
CA ASN A 347 1.45 -27.85 15.72
C ASN A 347 2.53 -26.87 16.20
N LEU A 348 2.49 -25.60 15.79
CA LEU A 348 3.43 -24.61 16.25
C LEU A 348 3.25 -24.38 17.77
N LYS A 349 4.30 -24.68 18.53
CA LYS A 349 4.38 -24.43 19.96
C LYS A 349 5.32 -23.27 20.22
N CYS A 350 4.77 -22.15 20.64
CA CYS A 350 5.52 -21.02 21.15
C CYS A 350 5.56 -21.08 22.67
N GLY A 351 6.72 -20.81 23.28
CA GLY A 351 6.80 -20.60 24.73
C GLY A 351 6.04 -19.34 25.15
N ASP A 352 5.70 -19.21 26.43
CA ASP A 352 5.04 -18.01 26.94
C ASP A 352 5.86 -16.75 26.59
N SER A 353 5.19 -15.77 26.00
CA SER A 353 5.72 -14.51 25.49
C SER A 353 6.25 -13.55 26.57
N SER A 354 6.39 -14.02 27.82
CA SER A 354 6.93 -13.28 28.96
C SER A 354 8.45 -13.29 29.08
N ASN A 355 9.16 -14.03 28.21
CA ASN A 355 10.63 -14.23 28.31
C ASN A 355 11.44 -13.87 27.05
N HIS A 356 10.90 -13.12 26.08
CA HIS A 356 11.62 -12.72 24.86
C HIS A 356 11.69 -11.22 24.63
#